data_AF-A0A2R6K9M8-F1
#
_entry.id   AF-A0A2R6K9M8-F1
#
_cell.length_a   1.000
_cell.length_b   1.000
_cell.length_c   1.000
_cell.angle_alpha   90.00
_cell.angle_beta   90.00
_cell.angle_gamma   90.00
#
_symmetry.space_group_name_H-M   'P 1'
#
loop_
_entity.id
_entity.type
_entity.pdbx_description
1 polymer ?
#
loop_
_entity_poly.entity_id
_entity_poly.type
_entity_poly.pdbx_seq_one_letter_code
_entity_poly.pdbx_strand_id
1 'polypeptide(L)'
;MRLGVRPVGDNFARPVRVVVVSVTYTCPYCDAVVSIDRDPYLRDKSVTKEPQGDREYAATTGEYEDADGIEFVCIGTQSVPGGRTSSDEIGSPDSDDGCGRTFYLNYVKYEDGREVDDGPSLEDTPRFDFNP
;
A
#
# COMPACT_ATOMS: atom_id res chain seq x y z
N MET A 1 -22.05 28.89 49.47
CA MET A 1 -22.35 28.21 48.19
C MET A 1 -22.08 29.13 47.02
N ARG A 2 -21.07 28.84 46.19
CA ARG A 2 -21.22 28.68 44.73
C ARG A 2 -19.88 28.20 44.16
N LEU A 3 -19.99 27.05 43.52
CA LEU A 3 -18.98 26.19 42.92
C LEU A 3 -18.17 26.93 41.85
N GLY A 4 -16.87 26.68 41.81
CA GLY A 4 -16.02 27.09 40.70
C GLY A 4 -16.26 26.25 39.44
N VAL A 5 -15.85 26.79 38.30
CA VAL A 5 -15.51 26.03 37.10
C VAL A 5 -14.33 26.73 36.42
N ARG A 6 -13.28 25.92 36.17
CA ARG A 6 -11.98 26.30 35.63
C ARG A 6 -12.13 26.53 34.11
N PRO A 7 -11.33 27.41 33.48
CA PRO A 7 -11.28 27.47 32.02
C PRO A 7 -10.79 26.12 31.47
N VAL A 8 -11.56 25.56 30.54
CA VAL A 8 -11.19 24.39 29.73
C VAL A 8 -9.99 24.82 28.89
N GLY A 9 -8.86 24.15 29.07
CA GLY A 9 -7.70 24.33 28.21
C GLY A 9 -8.03 23.82 26.81
N ASP A 10 -8.12 24.74 25.85
CA ASP A 10 -8.07 24.43 24.44
C ASP A 10 -6.74 23.70 24.14
N ASN A 11 -6.83 22.37 24.03
CA ASN A 11 -5.76 21.56 23.49
C ASN A 11 -5.57 21.96 22.02
N PHE A 12 -4.68 22.92 21.78
CA PHE A 12 -4.07 23.13 20.47
C PHE A 12 -3.21 21.91 20.15
N ALA A 13 -3.87 20.81 19.75
CA ALA A 13 -3.23 19.78 18.96
C ALA A 13 -2.73 20.49 17.69
N ARG A 14 -1.44 20.82 17.69
CA ARG A 14 -0.74 21.28 16.50
C ARG A 14 -1.01 20.23 15.42
N PRO A 15 -1.39 20.58 14.19
CA PRO A 15 -1.50 19.59 13.15
C PRO A 15 -0.11 18.98 12.98
N VAL A 16 0.03 17.72 13.38
CA VAL A 16 1.16 16.90 12.92
C VAL A 16 1.04 16.93 11.41
N ARG A 17 2.01 17.55 10.74
CA ARG A 17 2.14 17.38 9.30
C ARG A 17 2.51 15.91 9.11
N VAL A 18 1.51 15.07 8.87
CA VAL A 18 1.73 13.75 8.29
C VAL A 18 2.39 14.01 6.94
N VAL A 19 3.70 13.77 6.90
CA VAL A 19 4.45 13.80 5.65
C VAL A 19 4.09 12.49 4.99
N VAL A 20 3.37 12.60 3.88
CA VAL A 20 2.89 11.48 3.11
C VAL A 20 3.52 11.55 1.73
N VAL A 21 3.83 10.39 1.17
CA VAL A 21 4.41 10.24 -0.16
C VAL A 21 3.44 9.51 -1.07
N SER A 22 3.23 10.08 -2.25
CA SER A 22 2.42 9.45 -3.28
C SER A 22 3.24 8.40 -4.02
N VAL A 23 2.78 7.16 -4.01
CA VAL A 23 3.42 5.98 -4.63
C VAL A 23 2.44 5.32 -5.59
N THR A 24 2.96 4.77 -6.68
CA THR A 24 2.19 4.07 -7.71
C THR A 24 2.50 2.58 -7.72
N TYR A 25 1.45 1.77 -7.88
CA TYR A 25 1.54 0.32 -8.00
C TYR A 25 0.85 -0.14 -9.29
N THR A 26 1.48 -1.08 -9.99
CA THR A 26 0.96 -1.65 -11.23
C THR A 26 0.17 -2.92 -10.96
N CYS A 27 -1.04 -2.99 -11.49
CA CYS A 27 -1.89 -4.17 -11.43
C CYS A 27 -1.24 -5.32 -12.22
N PRO A 28 -0.97 -6.49 -11.60
CA PRO A 28 -0.28 -7.60 -12.25
C PRO A 28 -1.16 -8.39 -13.25
N TYR A 29 -2.36 -7.90 -13.56
CA TYR A 29 -3.34 -8.54 -14.45
C TYR A 29 -3.62 -7.76 -15.74
N CYS A 30 -3.64 -6.43 -15.68
CA CYS A 30 -4.01 -5.57 -16.81
C CYS A 30 -3.16 -4.30 -16.93
N ASP A 31 -2.06 -4.23 -16.17
CA ASP A 31 -1.08 -3.13 -16.19
C ASP A 31 -1.64 -1.74 -15.80
N ALA A 32 -2.88 -1.67 -15.32
CA ALA A 32 -3.46 -0.45 -14.76
C ALA A 32 -2.65 0.04 -13.55
N VAL A 33 -2.56 1.37 -13.40
CA VAL A 33 -1.74 2.00 -12.34
C VAL A 33 -2.62 2.57 -11.24
N VAL A 34 -2.37 2.15 -10.00
CA VAL A 34 -3.06 2.64 -8.81
C VAL A 34 -2.11 3.53 -8.01
N SER A 35 -2.54 4.76 -7.71
CA SER A 35 -1.78 5.70 -6.88
C SER A 35 -2.37 5.80 -5.48
N ILE A 36 -1.53 5.76 -4.45
CA ILE A 36 -1.89 5.96 -3.03
C ILE A 36 -0.86 6.84 -2.33
N ASP A 37 -1.27 7.47 -1.25
CA ASP A 37 -0.45 8.39 -0.48
C ASP A 37 -0.29 7.85 0.94
N ARG A 38 0.95 7.66 1.40
CA ARG A 38 1.26 6.83 2.57
C ARG A 38 2.44 7.38 3.36
N ASP A 39 2.64 6.89 4.58
CA ASP A 39 3.84 7.21 5.35
C ASP A 39 5.13 6.78 4.61
N PRO A 40 6.15 7.66 4.51
CA PRO A 40 7.41 7.42 3.80
C PRO A 40 8.33 6.39 4.48
N TYR A 41 8.09 6.03 5.74
CA TYR A 41 8.87 5.02 6.47
C TYR A 41 8.38 3.59 6.20
N LEU A 42 7.16 3.40 5.71
CA LEU A 42 6.68 2.09 5.31
C LEU A 42 7.47 1.60 4.09
N ARG A 43 8.06 0.40 4.18
CA ARG A 43 8.87 -0.17 3.10
C ARG A 43 8.10 -1.21 2.31
N ASP A 44 8.08 -1.01 1.00
CA ASP A 44 7.49 -1.96 0.05
C ASP A 44 8.37 -3.17 -0.15
N LYS A 45 7.75 -4.35 -0.14
CA LYS A 45 8.40 -5.62 -0.41
C LYS A 45 8.06 -6.14 -1.80
N SER A 46 6.78 -6.34 -2.08
CA SER A 46 6.33 -6.93 -3.35
C SER A 46 4.85 -6.67 -3.63
N VAL A 47 4.47 -6.67 -4.90
CA VAL A 47 3.06 -6.71 -5.35
C VAL A 47 2.74 -8.12 -5.80
N THR A 48 1.66 -8.70 -5.29
CA THR A 48 1.26 -10.09 -5.54
C THR A 48 -0.19 -10.22 -5.95
N LYS A 49 -0.47 -11.29 -6.70
CA LYS A 49 -1.83 -11.67 -7.14
C LYS A 49 -2.67 -12.30 -6.03
N GLU A 50 -1.99 -12.91 -5.07
CA GLU A 50 -2.56 -13.66 -3.97
C GLU A 50 -1.98 -13.12 -2.65
N PRO A 51 -2.72 -13.23 -1.54
CA PRO A 51 -2.19 -12.90 -0.22
C PRO A 51 -1.02 -13.84 0.13
N GLN A 52 -0.01 -13.33 0.82
CA GLN A 52 1.18 -14.08 1.20
C GLN A 52 1.19 -14.41 2.69
N GLY A 53 1.32 -15.70 3.01
CA GLY A 53 1.43 -16.18 4.39
C GLY A 53 0.25 -15.75 5.26
N ASP A 54 0.54 -15.40 6.51
CA ASP A 54 -0.42 -14.95 7.52
C ASP A 54 -0.48 -13.43 7.67
N ARG A 55 -0.27 -12.70 6.56
CA ARG A 55 -0.27 -11.21 6.55
C ARG A 55 -1.67 -10.63 6.71
N GLU A 56 -1.77 -9.56 7.49
CA GLU A 56 -3.00 -8.76 7.57
C GLU A 56 -3.00 -7.67 6.50
N TYR A 57 -4.02 -7.66 5.64
CA TYR A 57 -4.19 -6.65 4.59
C TYR A 57 -5.34 -5.72 4.93
N ALA A 58 -5.12 -4.42 4.76
CA ALA A 58 -6.15 -3.42 4.86
C ALA A 58 -6.61 -2.94 3.48
N ALA A 59 -7.88 -2.53 3.37
CA ALA A 59 -8.36 -1.87 2.17
C ALA A 59 -7.75 -0.46 2.02
N THR A 60 -7.74 0.07 0.80
CA THR A 60 -7.26 1.44 0.48
C THR A 60 -7.98 2.58 1.23
N THR A 61 -9.11 2.31 1.85
CA THR A 61 -9.89 3.25 2.68
C THR A 61 -9.77 3.00 4.18
N GLY A 62 -9.03 1.96 4.60
CA GLY A 62 -8.79 1.60 5.99
C GLY A 62 -7.48 2.14 6.54
N GLU A 63 -7.10 1.65 7.72
CA GLU A 63 -5.84 1.99 8.39
C GLU A 63 -4.71 1.08 7.90
N TYR A 64 -4.38 1.21 6.60
CA TYR A 64 -3.38 0.35 5.97
C TYR A 64 -1.94 0.59 6.44
N GLU A 65 -1.69 1.65 7.19
CA GLU A 65 -0.39 1.95 7.78
C GLU A 65 -0.05 1.05 8.98
N ASP A 66 -1.07 0.50 9.66
CA ASP A 66 -0.92 -0.43 10.79
C ASP A 66 -0.94 -1.91 10.33
N ALA A 67 -1.26 -2.15 9.06
CA ALA A 67 -1.37 -3.49 8.46
C ALA A 67 -0.02 -4.00 7.89
N ASP A 68 0.06 -5.29 7.56
CA ASP A 68 1.21 -5.90 6.88
C ASP A 68 1.25 -5.61 5.36
N GLY A 69 0.20 -4.95 4.85
CA GLY A 69 0.03 -4.66 3.44
C GLY A 69 -1.32 -4.04 3.09
N ILE A 70 -1.51 -3.80 1.80
CA ILE A 70 -2.75 -3.22 1.24
C ILE A 70 -3.40 -4.19 0.28
N GLU A 71 -4.71 -4.36 0.42
CA GLU A 71 -5.57 -4.98 -0.57
C GLU A 71 -6.11 -3.91 -1.54
N PHE A 72 -5.87 -4.11 -2.83
CA PHE A 72 -6.36 -3.26 -3.91
C PHE A 72 -7.40 -3.98 -4.75
N VAL A 73 -8.49 -3.30 -5.09
CA VAL A 73 -9.40 -3.72 -6.15
C VAL A 73 -9.10 -2.88 -7.40
N CYS A 74 -8.65 -3.52 -8.47
CA CYS A 74 -8.33 -2.82 -9.71
C CYS A 74 -9.62 -2.45 -10.46
N ILE A 75 -9.96 -1.16 -10.46
CA ILE A 75 -11.06 -0.57 -11.25
C ILE A 75 -10.55 0.38 -12.34
N GLY A 76 -9.27 0.25 -12.70
CA GLY A 76 -8.60 1.00 -13.76
C GLY A 76 -7.43 1.81 -13.24
N THR A 77 -6.90 2.70 -14.07
CA THR A 77 -5.94 3.70 -13.62
C THR A 77 -6.65 4.67 -12.69
N GLN A 78 -6.31 4.64 -11.40
CA GLN A 78 -7.05 5.37 -10.37
C GLN A 78 -6.10 5.98 -9.32
N SER A 79 -6.50 7.12 -8.78
CA SER A 79 -5.94 7.61 -7.52
C SER A 79 -6.93 7.34 -6.41
N VAL A 80 -6.51 6.59 -5.40
CA VAL A 80 -7.29 6.36 -4.18
C VAL A 80 -7.11 7.56 -3.23
N PRO A 81 -7.94 7.71 -2.17
CA PRO A 81 -7.90 8.88 -1.28
C PRO A 81 -6.46 9.19 -0.81
N GLY A 82 -6.04 10.44 -1.01
CA GLY A 82 -4.67 10.90 -0.74
C GLY A 82 -3.74 10.91 -1.96
N GLY A 83 -3.95 10.04 -2.95
CA GLY A 83 -3.16 10.00 -4.19
C GLY A 83 -3.47 11.16 -5.12
N ARG A 84 -2.43 11.79 -5.70
CA ARG A 84 -2.62 12.79 -6.76
C ARG A 84 -2.56 12.13 -8.14
N THR A 85 -3.58 12.35 -8.96
CA THR A 85 -3.52 12.05 -10.39
C THR A 85 -2.71 13.12 -11.12
N SER A 86 -1.57 12.75 -11.70
CA SER A 86 -1.04 13.49 -12.86
C SER A 86 -1.97 13.17 -14.03
N SER A 87 -2.86 14.09 -14.38
CA SER A 87 -3.98 13.84 -15.30
C SER A 87 -3.56 13.92 -16.78
N ASP A 88 -2.30 13.61 -17.09
CA ASP A 88 -1.65 13.88 -18.38
C ASP A 88 -0.92 12.66 -18.96
N GLU A 89 -1.24 11.43 -18.55
CA GLU A 89 -0.66 10.21 -19.12
C GLU A 89 -1.69 9.49 -20.01
N ILE A 90 -1.27 9.21 -21.25
CA ILE A 90 -2.01 8.41 -22.23
C ILE A 90 -2.02 6.96 -21.75
N GLY A 91 -3.04 6.57 -20.99
CA GLY A 91 -3.32 5.17 -20.69
C GLY A 91 -3.71 4.41 -21.96
N SER A 92 -3.38 3.11 -22.03
CA SER A 92 -3.99 2.25 -23.05
C SER A 92 -5.49 2.19 -22.80
N PRO A 93 -6.35 2.24 -23.84
CA PRO A 93 -7.81 2.30 -23.68
C PRO A 93 -8.41 1.07 -22.98
N ASP A 94 -7.63 -0.02 -22.84
CA ASP A 94 -8.00 -1.22 -22.09
C ASP A 94 -7.61 -1.15 -20.58
N SER A 95 -6.83 -0.15 -20.16
CA SER A 95 -6.39 0.04 -18.77
C SER A 95 -7.26 1.02 -17.98
N ASP A 96 -8.17 1.74 -18.65
CA ASP A 96 -9.06 2.73 -18.03
C ASP A 96 -10.24 2.07 -17.29
N ASP A 97 -10.70 0.89 -17.72
CA ASP A 97 -11.87 0.20 -17.11
C ASP A 97 -11.48 -0.75 -15.95
N GLY A 98 -10.19 -1.09 -15.83
CA GLY A 98 -9.68 -2.04 -14.85
C GLY A 98 -10.14 -3.48 -15.08
N CYS A 99 -9.47 -4.44 -14.44
CA CYS A 99 -9.84 -5.85 -14.58
C CYS A 99 -10.82 -6.35 -13.53
N GLY A 100 -11.21 -5.52 -12.55
CA GLY A 100 -12.10 -5.89 -11.44
C GLY A 100 -11.51 -6.92 -10.47
N ARG A 101 -10.20 -7.16 -10.53
CA ARG A 101 -9.52 -8.20 -9.73
C ARG A 101 -8.79 -7.56 -8.56
N THR A 102 -8.74 -8.32 -7.47
CA THR A 102 -7.99 -7.95 -6.29
C THR A 102 -6.51 -8.30 -6.45
N PHE A 103 -5.63 -7.41 -6.02
CA PHE A 103 -4.20 -7.67 -5.90
C PHE A 103 -3.68 -7.03 -4.60
N TYR A 104 -2.50 -7.46 -4.15
CA TYR A 104 -2.01 -7.17 -2.81
C TYR A 104 -0.64 -6.51 -2.87
N LEU A 105 -0.42 -5.49 -2.05
CA LEU A 105 0.90 -4.96 -1.75
C LEU A 105 1.36 -5.50 -0.40
N ASN A 106 2.58 -5.97 -0.36
CA ASN A 106 3.23 -6.52 0.83
C ASN A 106 4.25 -5.52 1.36
N TYR A 107 4.21 -5.22 2.66
CA TYR A 107 5.29 -4.49 3.33
C TYR A 107 6.41 -5.41 3.80
N VAL A 108 7.57 -4.82 4.08
CA VAL A 108 8.65 -5.53 4.74
C VAL A 108 8.27 -5.79 6.21
N LYS A 109 8.26 -7.06 6.63
CA LYS A 109 8.07 -7.44 8.03
C LYS A 109 9.42 -7.54 8.73
N TYR A 110 9.46 -7.11 9.98
CA TYR A 110 10.65 -7.17 10.83
C TYR A 110 10.35 -7.96 12.10
N GLU A 111 11.16 -8.99 12.37
CA GLU A 111 11.16 -9.74 13.63
C GLU A 111 12.56 -9.73 14.22
N ASP A 112 12.70 -9.39 15.51
CA ASP A 112 14.00 -9.24 16.20
C ASP A 112 15.00 -8.31 15.47
N GLY A 113 14.48 -7.31 14.76
CA GLY A 113 15.30 -6.38 13.96
C GLY A 113 15.86 -6.98 12.66
N ARG A 114 15.41 -8.18 12.26
CA ARG A 114 15.73 -8.79 10.97
C ARG A 114 14.51 -8.78 10.06
N GLU A 115 14.75 -8.55 8.77
CA GLU A 115 13.73 -8.70 7.75
C GLU A 115 13.32 -10.17 7.64
N VAL A 116 12.02 -10.41 7.67
CA VAL A 116 11.44 -11.74 7.47
C VAL A 116 11.14 -11.95 5.99
N ASP A 117 11.72 -13.01 5.43
CA ASP A 117 11.40 -13.46 4.08
C ASP A 117 10.45 -14.65 4.05
N ASP A 118 9.16 -14.36 3.82
CA ASP A 118 8.12 -15.37 3.54
C ASP A 118 8.08 -15.81 2.06
N GLY A 119 9.07 -15.40 1.25
CA GLY A 119 9.20 -15.85 -0.13
C GLY A 119 9.54 -17.35 -0.21
N PRO A 120 9.37 -17.99 -1.38
CA PRO A 120 9.90 -19.33 -1.57
C PRO A 120 11.40 -19.32 -1.28
N SER A 121 11.86 -20.23 -0.40
CA SER A 121 13.28 -20.29 -0.07
C SER A 121 14.10 -20.57 -1.34
N LEU A 122 15.17 -19.82 -1.55
CA LEU A 122 16.12 -20.00 -2.66
C LEU A 122 16.90 -21.33 -2.59
N GLU A 123 16.54 -22.23 -1.66
CA GLU A 123 17.05 -23.60 -1.62
C GLU A 123 16.66 -24.40 -2.87
N ASP A 124 15.58 -24.00 -3.56
CA ASP A 124 15.33 -24.41 -4.94
C ASP A 124 16.16 -23.52 -5.87
N THR A 125 17.44 -23.87 -6.02
CA THR A 125 18.33 -23.18 -6.98
C THR A 125 17.68 -23.27 -8.36
N PRO A 126 17.27 -22.14 -8.98
CA PRO A 126 16.61 -22.21 -10.27
C PRO A 126 17.59 -22.85 -11.24
N ARG A 127 17.20 -24.00 -11.81
CA ARG A 127 18.00 -24.65 -12.84
C ARG A 127 17.83 -23.84 -14.12
N PHE A 128 18.64 -22.79 -14.27
CA PHE A 128 18.75 -22.00 -15.49
C PHE A 128 19.45 -22.84 -16.58
N ASP A 129 18.74 -23.82 -17.13
CA ASP A 129 19.19 -24.63 -18.27
C ASP A 129 18.95 -23.82 -19.54
N PHE A 130 19.90 -22.93 -19.87
CA PHE A 130 19.93 -22.23 -21.15
C PHE A 130 20.42 -23.19 -22.22
N ASN A 131 19.55 -24.09 -22.70
CA ASN A 131 19.87 -24.91 -23.86
C ASN A 131 19.73 -24.07 -25.15
N PRO A 132 20.81 -23.86 -25.92
CA PRO A 132 20.81 -23.03 -27.13
C PRO A 132 20.01 -23.64 -28.30
#